data_AF-A0A1X0VFF5-F1
#
_entry.id   AF-A0A1X0VFF5-F1
#
_cell.length_a   1.000
_cell.length_b   1.000
_cell.length_c   1.000
_cell.angle_alpha   90.00
_cell.angle_beta   90.00
_cell.angle_gamma   90.00
#
_symmetry.space_group_name_H-M   'P 1'
#
loop_
_entity.id
_entity.type
_entity.pdbx_description
1 polymer ?
#
loop_
_entity_poly.entity_id
_entity_poly.type
_entity_poly.pdbx_seq_one_letter_code
_entity_poly.pdbx_strand_id
1 'polypeptide(L)'
;MGINNVLHRRQYKIVIDDTINGLNLDTLGNLGIWSNPKNKHYLVTLRSNEDPNTDIGTFIKAFEKKTGLTSDNFTIQSQTGPLTLQRAVDDEWF
;
A
#
# COMPACT_ATOMS: atom_id res chain seq x y z
N MET A 1 4.18 -27.19 -3.33
CA MET A 1 4.17 -25.77 -3.77
C MET A 1 3.09 -25.08 -2.95
N GLY A 2 3.31 -24.43 -1.82
CA GLY A 2 4.48 -23.74 -1.28
C GLY A 2 3.92 -22.48 -0.62
N ILE A 3 3.19 -22.65 0.49
CA ILE A 3 2.45 -21.63 1.26
C ILE A 3 3.32 -20.38 1.56
N ASN A 4 4.64 -20.53 1.51
CA ASN A 4 5.65 -19.50 1.67
C ASN A 4 5.59 -18.37 0.62
N ASN A 5 5.07 -18.61 -0.60
CA ASN A 5 4.98 -17.55 -1.62
C ASN A 5 3.81 -16.58 -1.40
N VAL A 6 2.84 -16.97 -0.54
CA VAL A 6 1.71 -16.12 -0.14
C VAL A 6 2.08 -15.26 1.08
N LEU A 7 3.06 -15.71 1.86
CA LEU A 7 3.43 -15.15 3.16
C LEU A 7 4.50 -14.05 3.11
N HIS A 8 5.04 -13.66 1.96
CA HIS A 8 5.99 -12.54 1.92
C HIS A 8 5.63 -11.67 0.73
N ARG A 9 4.68 -10.75 0.92
CA ARG A 9 4.26 -9.81 -0.13
C ARG A 9 4.69 -8.41 0.23
N ARG A 10 5.06 -7.64 -0.79
CA ARG A 10 5.33 -6.21 -0.63
C ARG A 10 4.04 -5.49 -0.26
N GLN A 11 4.12 -4.69 0.79
CA GLN A 11 3.04 -3.88 1.31
C GLN A 11 3.49 -2.42 1.33
N TYR A 12 2.55 -1.52 1.05
CA TYR A 12 2.75 -0.09 1.21
C TYR A 12 1.70 0.47 2.15
N LYS A 13 2.15 1.18 3.18
CA LYS A 13 1.32 2.05 4.00
C LYS A 13 1.36 3.43 3.37
N ILE A 14 0.18 3.97 3.10
CA ILE A 14 -0.01 5.27 2.47
C ILE A 14 -0.85 6.09 3.42
N VAL A 15 -0.28 7.17 3.92
CA VAL A 15 -1.01 8.15 4.73
C VAL A 15 -1.21 9.38 3.87
N ILE A 16 -2.46 9.77 3.65
CA ILE A 16 -2.78 11.00 2.90
C ILE A 16 -2.93 12.16 3.86
N ASP A 17 -2.61 13.35 3.38
CA ASP A 17 -2.76 14.59 4.14
C ASP A 17 -4.22 14.89 4.50
N ASP A 18 -4.41 15.67 5.56
CA ASP A 18 -5.74 16.02 6.05
C ASP A 18 -6.58 16.81 5.05
N THR A 19 -5.93 17.53 4.12
CA THR A 19 -6.55 18.29 3.03
C THR A 19 -7.19 17.42 1.93
N ILE A 20 -6.86 16.12 1.89
CA ILE A 20 -7.38 15.19 0.88
C ILE A 20 -8.61 14.46 1.45
N ASN A 21 -9.74 14.56 0.74
CA ASN A 21 -11.02 13.95 1.16
C ASN A 21 -11.03 12.42 1.17
N GLY A 22 -10.03 11.78 0.54
CA GLY A 22 -9.90 10.33 0.48
C GLY A 22 -9.41 9.83 -0.88
N LEU A 23 -8.92 8.60 -0.92
CA LEU A 23 -8.54 7.91 -2.15
C LEU A 23 -9.72 7.13 -2.72
N ASN A 24 -9.90 7.19 -4.04
CA ASN A 24 -10.82 6.31 -4.73
C ASN A 24 -10.17 4.94 -4.97
N LEU A 25 -10.47 3.96 -4.11
CA LEU A 25 -9.86 2.64 -4.16
C LEU A 25 -10.24 1.83 -5.41
N ASP A 26 -11.37 2.14 -6.02
CA ASP A 26 -11.86 1.44 -7.22
C ASP A 26 -10.91 1.66 -8.41
N THR A 27 -10.40 2.88 -8.58
CA THR A 27 -9.45 3.23 -9.65
C THR A 27 -8.04 2.70 -9.38
N LEU A 28 -7.74 2.41 -8.11
CA LEU A 28 -6.44 1.94 -7.61
C LEU A 28 -6.36 0.42 -7.51
N GLY A 29 -7.48 -0.31 -7.66
CA GLY A 29 -7.52 -1.78 -7.54
C GLY A 29 -6.54 -2.53 -8.43
N ASN A 30 -6.12 -1.94 -9.56
CA ASN A 30 -5.09 -2.52 -10.43
C ASN A 30 -3.67 -2.50 -9.85
N LEU A 31 -3.39 -1.63 -8.87
CA LEU A 31 -2.08 -1.55 -8.22
C LEU A 31 -1.87 -2.60 -7.14
N GLY A 32 -2.95 -3.22 -6.64
CA GLY A 32 -2.86 -4.19 -5.56
C GLY A 32 -4.17 -4.40 -4.85
N ILE A 33 -4.09 -5.09 -3.72
CA ILE A 33 -5.21 -5.31 -2.81
C ILE A 33 -5.17 -4.19 -1.77
N TRP A 34 -6.17 -3.33 -1.80
CA TRP A 34 -6.25 -2.17 -0.91
C TRP A 34 -7.07 -2.47 0.34
N SER A 35 -6.71 -1.84 1.44
CA SER A 35 -7.42 -1.85 2.72
C SER A 35 -7.33 -0.46 3.33
N ASN A 36 -8.39 -0.02 3.99
CA ASN A 36 -8.47 1.28 4.66
C ASN A 36 -8.81 1.05 6.15
N PRO A 37 -7.85 0.58 6.96
CA PRO A 37 -8.12 0.23 8.35
C PRO A 37 -8.41 1.45 9.24
N LYS A 38 -7.92 2.64 8.86
CA LYS A 38 -8.11 3.89 9.61
C LYS A 38 -8.27 5.04 8.63
N ASN A 39 -9.10 6.03 8.97
CA ASN A 39 -9.31 7.19 8.11
C ASN A 39 -7.98 7.81 7.66
N LYS A 40 -7.84 8.09 6.35
CA LYS A 40 -6.61 8.60 5.69
C LYS A 40 -5.41 7.66 5.70
N HIS A 41 -5.54 6.46 6.24
CA HIS A 41 -4.49 5.44 6.27
C HIS A 41 -4.90 4.25 5.39
N TYR A 42 -4.17 4.10 4.29
CA TYR A 42 -4.39 3.05 3.32
C TYR A 42 -3.25 2.06 3.37
N LEU A 43 -3.58 0.78 3.30
CA LEU A 43 -2.64 -0.30 3.10
C LEU A 43 -2.89 -0.87 1.71
N VAL A 44 -1.83 -1.07 0.94
CA VAL A 44 -1.90 -1.81 -0.31
C VAL A 44 -0.91 -2.96 -0.28
N THR A 45 -1.41 -4.15 -0.57
CA THR A 45 -0.61 -5.36 -0.72
C THR A 45 -0.50 -5.69 -2.19
N LEU A 46 0.71 -5.82 -2.72
CA LEU A 46 0.90 -6.24 -4.10
C LEU A 46 0.44 -7.69 -4.27
N ARG A 47 -0.12 -8.00 -5.44
CA ARG A 47 -0.67 -9.34 -5.72
C ARG A 47 0.44 -10.38 -5.89
N SER A 48 1.58 -9.95 -6.43
CA SER A 48 2.73 -10.80 -6.75
C SER A 48 4.05 -10.09 -6.39
N ASN A 49 5.07 -10.88 -6.04
CA ASN A 49 6.43 -10.37 -5.81
C ASN A 49 7.19 -10.05 -7.12
N GLU A 50 6.66 -10.50 -8.25
CA GLU A 50 7.19 -10.20 -9.59
C GLU A 50 6.56 -8.93 -10.18
N ASP A 51 5.69 -8.25 -9.42
CA ASP A 51 5.04 -7.04 -9.88
C ASP A 51 6.06 -5.90 -9.96
N PRO A 52 6.14 -5.12 -11.06
CA PRO A 52 7.08 -3.99 -11.17
C PRO A 52 6.85 -2.93 -10.07
N ASN A 53 5.65 -2.89 -9.48
CA ASN A 53 5.35 -2.03 -8.35
C ASN A 53 6.00 -2.49 -7.03
N THR A 54 6.79 -3.58 -7.02
CA THR A 54 7.64 -3.93 -5.86
C THR A 54 8.72 -2.90 -5.60
N ASP A 55 9.15 -2.19 -6.66
CA ASP A 55 9.94 -0.99 -6.54
C ASP A 55 9.08 0.19 -6.07
N ILE A 56 9.51 0.86 -5.00
CA ILE A 56 8.75 1.95 -4.38
C ILE A 56 8.64 3.16 -5.31
N GLY A 57 9.68 3.47 -6.11
CA GLY A 57 9.67 4.59 -7.03
C GLY A 57 8.68 4.38 -8.18
N THR A 58 8.60 3.16 -8.69
CA THR A 58 7.63 2.74 -9.71
C THR A 58 6.21 2.80 -9.16
N PHE A 59 6.00 2.30 -7.95
CA PHE A 59 4.70 2.38 -7.27
C PHE A 59 4.26 3.83 -7.05
N ILE A 60 5.12 4.71 -6.52
CA ILE A 60 4.82 6.12 -6.29
C ILE A 60 4.38 6.78 -7.60
N LYS A 61 5.14 6.62 -8.69
CA LYS A 61 4.77 7.20 -9.99
C LYS A 61 3.43 6.69 -10.51
N ALA A 62 3.16 5.40 -10.36
CA ALA A 62 1.88 4.81 -10.78
C ALA A 62 0.71 5.31 -9.91
N PHE A 63 0.96 5.49 -8.61
CA PHE A 63 0.01 6.04 -7.66
C PHE A 63 -0.31 7.49 -7.97
N GLU A 64 0.69 8.37 -8.06
CA GLU A 64 0.54 9.79 -8.42
C GLU A 64 -0.20 9.95 -9.75
N LYS A 65 0.11 9.13 -10.75
CA LYS A 65 -0.58 9.16 -12.05
C LYS A 65 -2.07 8.81 -11.95
N LYS A 66 -2.45 7.92 -11.04
CA LYS A 66 -3.85 7.48 -10.87
C LYS A 66 -4.65 8.38 -9.93
N THR A 67 -4.02 8.94 -8.92
CA THR A 67 -4.67 9.79 -7.92
C THR A 67 -4.60 11.28 -8.28
N GLY A 68 -3.65 11.69 -9.12
CA GLY A 68 -3.35 13.08 -9.38
C GLY A 68 -2.67 13.80 -8.20
N LEU A 69 -2.31 13.07 -7.15
CA LEU A 69 -1.63 13.62 -5.98
C LEU A 69 -0.14 13.79 -6.26
N THR A 70 0.47 14.78 -5.63
CA THR A 70 1.93 14.93 -5.55
C THR A 70 2.47 14.40 -4.22
N SER A 71 3.75 14.07 -4.20
CA SER A 71 4.50 13.55 -3.05
C SER A 71 4.37 14.37 -1.75
N ASP A 72 3.96 15.65 -1.81
CA ASP A 72 3.67 16.47 -0.62
C ASP A 72 2.33 16.12 0.06
N ASN A 73 1.39 15.50 -0.66
CA ASN A 73 0.04 15.19 -0.18
C ASN A 73 -0.07 13.81 0.49
N PHE A 74 1.00 13.01 0.47
CA PHE A 74 0.97 11.67 1.02
C PHE A 74 2.36 11.21 1.46
N THR A 75 2.39 10.29 2.42
CA THR A 75 3.59 9.57 2.83
C THR A 75 3.43 8.10 2.52
N ILE A 76 4.43 7.48 1.86
CA ILE A 76 4.45 6.05 1.55
C ILE A 76 5.59 5.38 2.29
N GLN A 77 5.25 4.37 3.08
CA GLN A 77 6.22 3.49 3.72
C GLN A 77 6.08 2.09 3.14
N SER A 78 7.20 1.50 2.70
CA SER A 78 7.21 0.13 2.18
C SER A 78 7.62 -0.86 3.26
N GLN A 79 6.88 -1.96 3.38
CA GLN A 79 7.25 -3.10 4.21
C GLN A 79 7.22 -4.37 3.36
N THR A 80 8.17 -5.26 3.61
CA THR A 80 8.15 -6.61 3.05
C THR A 80 8.03 -7.58 4.21
N GLY A 81 6.93 -8.31 4.29
CA GLY A 81 6.73 -9.21 5.41
C GLY A 81 5.46 -10.06 5.30
N PRO A 82 5.28 -10.98 6.26
CA PRO A 82 4.07 -11.77 6.34
C PRO A 82 2.85 -10.93 6.64
N LEU A 83 1.80 -11.19 5.84
CA LEU A 83 0.46 -10.66 6.01
C LEU A 83 -0.13 -11.22 7.31
N THR A 84 0.38 -10.74 8.44
CA THR A 84 -0.07 -11.11 9.77
C THR A 84 -0.76 -9.88 10.34
N LEU A 85 -2.09 -9.84 10.18
CA LEU A 85 -2.94 -8.85 10.85
C LEU A 85 -2.77 -8.88 12.38
N GLN A 86 -2.22 -9.96 12.94
CA GLN A 86 -1.81 -10.02 14.35
C GLN A 86 -0.60 -9.14 14.69
N ARG A 87 0.36 -8.95 13.78
CA ARG A 87 1.47 -8.01 14.01
C ARG A 87 1.05 -6.55 13.85
N ALA A 88 -0.01 -6.29 13.10
CA ALA A 88 -0.56 -4.94 12.94
C ALA A 88 -1.08 -4.33 14.25
N VAL A 89 -1.27 -5.12 15.32
CA VAL A 89 -1.64 -4.63 16.66
C VAL A 89 -0.42 -4.31 17.53
N ASP A 90 0.74 -4.92 17.26
CA ASP A 90 1.96 -4.82 18.09
C ASP A 90 3.04 -3.91 17.47
N ASP A 91 3.08 -3.80 16.14
CA ASP A 91 3.96 -2.89 15.42
C ASP A 91 3.29 -1.49 15.34
N GLU A 92 4.02 -0.41 15.69
CA GLU A 92 3.66 1.02 15.48
C GLU A 92 3.36 1.40 14.01
N TRP A 93 3.30 0.40 13.14
CA TRP A 93 2.89 0.52 11.76
C TRP A 93 1.38 0.81 11.62
N PHE A 94 0.56 0.63 12.65
CA PHE A 94 -0.86 1.03 12.66
C PHE A 94 -1.26 1.91 13.85
#